data_AF-A0A3E5EHJ6-F1
#
_entry.id   AF-A0A3E5EHJ6-F1
#
_cell.length_a   1.000
_cell.length_b   1.000
_cell.length_c   1.000
_cell.angle_alpha   90.00
_cell.angle_beta   90.00
_cell.angle_gamma   90.00
#
_symmetry.space_group_name_H-M   'P 1'
#
loop_
_entity.id
_entity.type
_entity.pdbx_description
1 polymer ?
#
loop_
_entity_poly.entity_id
_entity_poly.type
_entity_poly.pdbx_seq_one_letter_code
_entity_poly.pdbx_strand_id
1 'polypeptide(L)'
;MKIIKLFTNNWKTIIPIVISIISFVYTGVIKTNMNDKYNKLSTYMKSLNYEIKIDSGEGRIQFGDEEIKGGQIDVIPKIGGIEAVYAVHYYKNNVKAILPVELDVDAEKYDAQGMFYRLSDYTIDNVALTTNVYYGTLYLVVKDFENNYFTNMIIYEVDKDDMSIFKTRTYSEIDLLYNYNEDINVLPEFDANQMKEYQSLKKKLDEIL
;
A
#
# COMPACT_ATOMS: atom_id res chain seq x y z
N MET A 1 -1.54 -75.94 -12.09
CA MET A 1 -0.55 -75.15 -11.33
C MET A 1 0.30 -74.31 -12.28
N LYS A 2 -0.25 -73.19 -12.79
CA LYS A 2 0.40 -72.36 -13.83
C LYS A 2 -0.08 -70.89 -13.72
N ILE A 3 -0.01 -70.30 -12.53
CA ILE A 3 -0.31 -68.86 -12.36
C ILE A 3 0.78 -68.12 -11.54
N ILE A 4 1.66 -68.83 -10.84
CA ILE A 4 2.72 -68.20 -10.04
C ILE A 4 4.05 -68.29 -10.80
N LYS A 5 4.18 -67.54 -11.90
CA LYS A 5 5.48 -67.31 -12.55
C LYS A 5 5.56 -66.03 -13.39
N LEU A 6 4.70 -65.04 -13.12
CA LEU A 6 4.74 -63.74 -13.79
C LEU A 6 5.29 -62.59 -12.94
N PHE A 7 5.60 -62.82 -11.65
CA PHE A 7 5.95 -61.74 -10.71
C PHE A 7 7.36 -61.78 -10.10
N THR A 8 8.30 -62.53 -10.67
CA THR A 8 9.67 -62.61 -10.10
C THR A 8 10.79 -62.04 -10.98
N ASN A 9 10.50 -61.54 -12.20
CA ASN A 9 11.55 -60.97 -13.08
C ASN A 9 11.38 -59.49 -13.44
N ASN A 10 10.27 -58.84 -13.08
CA ASN A 10 10.03 -57.43 -13.48
C ASN A 10 10.43 -56.39 -12.41
N TRP A 11 10.84 -56.82 -11.20
CA TRP A 11 11.17 -55.88 -10.12
C TRP A 11 12.39 -55.00 -10.48
N LYS A 12 13.41 -55.58 -11.15
CA LYS A 12 14.60 -54.86 -11.64
C LYS A 12 14.27 -53.82 -12.73
N THR A 13 13.13 -53.98 -13.42
CA THR A 13 12.68 -53.06 -14.48
C THR A 13 11.70 -52.01 -13.94
N ILE A 14 10.90 -52.36 -12.94
CA ILE A 14 9.90 -51.47 -12.32
C ILE A 14 10.56 -50.46 -11.37
N ILE A 15 11.57 -50.86 -10.57
CA ILE A 15 12.27 -49.93 -9.66
C ILE A 15 12.84 -48.71 -10.39
N PRO A 16 13.62 -48.84 -11.49
CA PRO A 16 14.18 -47.69 -12.18
C PRO A 16 13.13 -46.75 -12.76
N ILE A 17 11.99 -47.29 -13.22
CA ILE A 17 10.86 -46.50 -13.72
C ILE A 17 10.23 -45.71 -12.58
N VAL A 18 9.98 -46.35 -11.44
CA VAL A 18 9.42 -45.68 -10.24
C VAL A 18 10.39 -44.62 -9.71
N ILE A 19 11.69 -44.91 -9.62
CA ILE A 19 12.72 -43.93 -9.22
C ILE A 19 12.78 -42.77 -10.22
N SER A 20 12.69 -43.03 -11.52
CA SER A 20 12.68 -41.98 -12.55
C SER A 20 11.44 -41.10 -12.46
N ILE A 21 10.26 -41.68 -12.21
CA ILE A 21 9.01 -40.93 -12.01
C ILE A 21 9.09 -40.10 -10.73
N ILE A 22 9.52 -40.69 -9.61
CA ILE A 22 9.68 -39.95 -8.34
C ILE A 22 10.70 -38.83 -8.50
N SER A 23 11.83 -39.08 -9.16
CA SER A 23 12.86 -38.07 -9.41
C SER A 23 12.34 -36.97 -10.34
N PHE A 24 11.59 -37.32 -11.39
CA PHE A 24 10.97 -36.36 -12.30
C PHE A 24 9.92 -35.49 -11.59
N VAL A 25 9.06 -36.09 -10.78
CA VAL A 25 8.06 -35.38 -9.95
C VAL A 25 8.77 -34.49 -8.94
N TYR A 26 9.78 -35.00 -8.23
CA TYR A 26 10.54 -34.23 -7.23
C TYR A 26 11.29 -33.05 -7.86
N THR A 27 11.94 -33.28 -9.01
CA THR A 27 12.64 -32.22 -9.76
C THR A 27 11.66 -31.21 -10.32
N GLY A 28 10.49 -31.66 -10.80
CA GLY A 28 9.40 -30.79 -11.25
C GLY A 28 8.88 -29.90 -10.13
N VAL A 29 8.54 -30.47 -8.97
CA VAL A 29 8.04 -29.74 -7.80
C VAL A 29 9.07 -28.74 -7.28
N ILE A 30 10.36 -29.12 -7.18
CA ILE A 30 11.42 -28.20 -6.78
C ILE A 30 11.59 -27.06 -7.80
N LYS A 31 11.57 -27.36 -9.10
CA LYS A 31 11.72 -26.37 -10.15
C LYS A 31 10.56 -25.37 -10.15
N THR A 32 9.33 -25.83 -9.96
CA THR A 32 8.15 -24.95 -9.83
C THR A 32 8.28 -24.07 -8.59
N ASN A 33 8.56 -24.64 -7.42
CA ASN A 33 8.74 -23.88 -6.18
C ASN A 33 9.87 -22.82 -6.26
N MET A 34 10.98 -23.14 -6.93
CA MET A 34 12.08 -22.19 -7.15
C MET A 34 11.69 -21.07 -8.11
N ASN A 35 10.99 -21.39 -9.20
CA ASN A 35 10.50 -20.40 -10.15
C ASN A 35 9.50 -19.45 -9.49
N ASP A 36 8.60 -19.98 -8.68
CA ASP A 36 7.61 -19.19 -7.93
C ASP A 36 8.30 -18.26 -6.91
N LYS A 37 9.29 -18.78 -6.17
CA LYS A 37 10.08 -17.96 -5.24
C LYS A 37 10.90 -16.88 -5.94
N TYR A 38 11.48 -17.17 -7.10
CA TYR A 38 12.25 -16.21 -7.89
C TYR A 38 11.35 -15.12 -8.47
N ASN A 39 10.20 -15.49 -9.02
CA ASN A 39 9.21 -14.54 -9.54
C ASN A 39 8.68 -13.64 -8.42
N LYS A 40 8.44 -14.19 -7.23
CA LYS A 40 8.12 -13.41 -6.04
C LYS A 40 9.21 -12.40 -5.70
N LEU A 41 10.47 -12.83 -5.52
CA LEU A 41 11.55 -11.87 -5.22
C LEU A 41 11.68 -10.79 -6.30
N SER A 42 11.52 -11.17 -7.57
CA SER A 42 11.58 -10.28 -8.72
C SER A 42 10.47 -9.22 -8.72
N THR A 43 9.25 -9.51 -8.26
CA THR A 43 8.19 -8.49 -8.20
C THR A 43 8.41 -7.49 -7.07
N TYR A 44 8.97 -7.92 -5.94
CA TYR A 44 9.24 -7.08 -4.78
C TYR A 44 10.47 -6.18 -4.97
N MET A 45 11.47 -6.63 -5.73
CA MET A 45 12.70 -5.89 -6.04
C MET A 45 12.57 -4.94 -7.25
N LYS A 46 11.35 -4.66 -7.72
CA LYS A 46 11.14 -3.62 -8.74
C LYS A 46 10.90 -2.30 -8.03
N SER A 47 11.34 -1.21 -8.67
CA SER A 47 11.03 0.15 -8.23
C SER A 47 9.53 0.30 -8.01
N LEU A 48 9.16 0.78 -6.83
CA LEU A 48 7.78 0.87 -6.40
C LEU A 48 7.01 1.91 -7.22
N ASN A 49 5.84 1.52 -7.72
CA ASN A 49 4.79 2.40 -8.24
C ASN A 49 3.47 1.91 -7.66
N TYR A 50 2.66 2.83 -7.14
CA TYR A 50 1.42 2.51 -6.43
C TYR A 50 0.36 3.57 -6.69
N GLU A 51 -0.85 3.25 -6.25
CA GLU A 51 -2.01 4.14 -6.29
C GLU A 51 -2.59 4.26 -4.90
N ILE A 52 -3.07 5.46 -4.56
CA ILE A 52 -3.88 5.72 -3.39
C ILE A 52 -5.32 5.86 -3.85
N LYS A 53 -6.19 4.99 -3.37
CA LYS A 53 -7.64 5.08 -3.57
C LYS A 53 -8.30 5.43 -2.25
N ILE A 54 -9.28 6.33 -2.30
CA ILE A 54 -10.09 6.70 -1.15
C ILE A 54 -11.53 6.40 -1.53
N ASP A 55 -12.13 5.43 -0.85
CA ASP A 55 -13.49 4.95 -1.14
C ASP A 55 -14.46 5.40 -0.05
N SER A 56 -15.73 5.62 -0.42
CA SER A 56 -16.84 5.86 0.51
C SER A 56 -17.38 4.56 1.15
N GLY A 57 -16.59 3.47 1.13
CA GLY A 57 -16.92 2.16 1.68
C GLY A 57 -17.05 2.08 3.21
N GLU A 58 -16.61 0.98 3.83
CA GLU A 58 -16.87 0.70 5.26
C GLU A 58 -15.99 1.49 6.25
N GLY A 59 -15.06 2.31 5.77
CA GLY A 59 -14.18 3.13 6.61
C GLY A 59 -14.92 4.14 7.49
N ARG A 60 -14.21 4.69 8.48
CA ARG A 60 -14.71 5.74 9.36
C ARG A 60 -13.62 6.78 9.61
N ILE A 61 -13.98 8.03 9.35
CA ILE A 61 -13.14 9.18 9.66
C ILE A 61 -13.71 9.86 10.90
N GLN A 62 -12.92 9.93 11.98
CA GLN A 62 -13.20 10.86 13.07
C GLN A 62 -12.69 12.24 12.65
N PHE A 63 -13.58 13.15 12.26
CA PHE A 63 -13.23 14.50 11.83
C PHE A 63 -13.63 15.52 12.91
N GLY A 64 -12.65 15.92 13.73
CA GLY A 64 -12.97 16.66 14.96
C GLY A 64 -13.83 15.80 15.90
N ASP A 65 -15.01 16.30 16.27
CA ASP A 65 -15.95 15.60 17.17
C ASP A 65 -16.98 14.72 16.44
N GLU A 66 -16.97 14.72 15.10
CA GLU A 66 -17.97 14.03 14.28
C GLU A 66 -17.38 12.81 13.57
N GLU A 67 -18.18 11.75 13.44
CA GLU A 67 -17.83 10.54 12.70
C GLU A 67 -18.43 10.61 11.29
N ILE A 68 -17.57 10.47 10.27
CA ILE A 68 -17.94 10.41 8.86
C ILE A 68 -17.76 8.97 8.40
N LYS A 69 -18.82 8.37 7.83
CA LYS A 69 -18.74 7.03 7.22
C LYS A 69 -18.11 7.12 5.83
N GLY A 70 -17.30 6.13 5.49
CA GLY A 70 -16.46 6.10 4.30
C GLY A 70 -15.05 6.60 4.57
N GLY A 71 -14.32 6.91 3.50
CA GLY A 71 -12.97 7.44 3.59
C GLY A 71 -11.88 6.39 3.69
N GLN A 72 -12.21 5.11 3.51
CA GLN A 72 -11.22 4.05 3.54
C GLN A 72 -10.11 4.33 2.53
N ILE A 73 -8.86 4.26 2.99
CA ILE A 73 -7.69 4.53 2.16
C ILE A 73 -7.00 3.21 1.81
N ASP A 74 -6.96 2.90 0.52
CA ASP A 74 -6.25 1.74 -0.01
C ASP A 74 -4.97 2.20 -0.74
N VAL A 75 -3.82 1.65 -0.35
CA VAL A 75 -2.52 1.84 -1.01
C VAL A 75 -2.18 0.58 -1.79
N ILE A 76 -2.31 0.66 -3.11
CA ILE A 76 -2.31 -0.50 -4.01
C ILE A 76 -1.06 -0.46 -4.89
N PRO A 77 -0.14 -1.43 -4.78
CA PRO A 77 1.02 -1.50 -5.65
C PRO A 77 0.63 -1.87 -7.08
N LYS A 78 1.13 -1.10 -8.05
CA LYS A 78 1.06 -1.38 -9.50
C LYS A 78 2.32 -2.12 -9.97
N ILE A 79 3.48 -1.75 -9.43
CA ILE A 79 4.79 -2.35 -9.69
C ILE A 79 5.60 -2.29 -8.39
N GLY A 80 6.46 -3.28 -8.12
CA GLY A 80 7.21 -3.31 -6.88
C GLY A 80 6.37 -3.84 -5.71
N GLY A 81 7.01 -3.97 -4.55
CA GLY A 81 6.35 -4.37 -3.30
C GLY A 81 6.37 -3.26 -2.27
N ILE A 82 5.30 -3.15 -1.48
CA ILE A 82 5.22 -2.25 -0.34
C ILE A 82 5.56 -3.04 0.93
N GLU A 83 6.61 -2.61 1.62
CA GLU A 83 7.06 -3.21 2.88
C GLU A 83 6.18 -2.75 4.05
N ALA A 84 5.88 -1.45 4.11
CA ALA A 84 5.06 -0.87 5.16
C ALA A 84 4.43 0.45 4.69
N VAL A 85 3.29 0.80 5.30
CA VAL A 85 2.65 2.11 5.12
C VAL A 85 2.31 2.67 6.49
N TYR A 86 2.57 3.97 6.67
CA TYR A 86 2.23 4.71 7.88
C TYR A 86 1.40 5.93 7.54
N ALA A 87 0.31 6.13 8.26
CA ALA A 87 -0.43 7.37 8.25
C ALA A 87 0.13 8.30 9.33
N VAL A 88 0.52 9.49 8.93
CA VAL A 88 1.15 10.51 9.78
C VAL A 88 0.20 11.69 9.90
N HIS A 89 -0.21 11.96 11.13
CA HIS A 89 -0.94 13.17 11.46
C HIS A 89 0.06 14.26 11.81
N TYR A 90 0.19 15.25 10.93
CA TYR A 90 1.12 16.37 11.07
C TYR A 90 0.37 17.69 10.97
N TYR A 91 0.62 18.59 11.92
CA TYR A 91 -0.02 19.89 11.96
C TYR A 91 0.87 20.92 12.65
N LYS A 92 0.94 22.15 12.09
CA LYS A 92 1.72 23.27 12.68
C LYS A 92 3.14 22.86 13.05
N ASN A 93 3.80 22.20 12.11
CA ASN A 93 5.15 21.69 12.26
C ASN A 93 5.37 20.63 13.36
N ASN A 94 4.33 19.90 13.78
CA ASN A 94 4.46 18.84 14.78
C ASN A 94 3.80 17.55 14.31
N VAL A 95 4.47 16.41 14.54
CA VAL A 95 3.87 15.08 14.39
C VAL A 95 3.02 14.81 15.62
N LYS A 96 1.71 14.66 15.44
CA LYS A 96 0.76 14.36 16.51
C LYS A 96 0.60 12.86 16.73
N ALA A 97 0.53 12.10 15.65
CA ALA A 97 0.38 10.65 15.68
C ALA A 97 0.98 10.01 14.43
N ILE A 98 1.40 8.75 14.60
CA ILE A 98 1.80 7.86 13.50
C ILE A 98 1.02 6.57 13.70
N LEU A 99 0.28 6.16 12.67
CA LEU A 99 -0.57 4.98 12.68
C LEU A 99 -0.04 4.01 11.61
N PRO A 100 0.31 2.76 11.96
CA PRO A 100 0.59 1.76 10.94
C PRO A 100 -0.70 1.47 10.16
N VAL A 101 -0.59 1.41 8.84
CA VAL A 101 -1.69 0.99 7.97
C VAL A 101 -1.62 -0.52 7.81
N GLU A 102 -2.76 -1.18 7.92
CA GLU A 102 -2.82 -2.64 7.95
C GLU A 102 -2.72 -3.22 6.55
N LEU A 103 -2.07 -4.38 6.43
CA LEU A 103 -2.08 -5.15 5.20
C LEU A 103 -3.44 -5.84 5.07
N ASP A 104 -4.15 -5.65 3.97
CA ASP A 104 -5.39 -6.38 3.71
C ASP A 104 -5.07 -7.77 3.14
N VAL A 105 -5.54 -8.82 3.82
CA VAL A 105 -5.05 -10.20 3.66
C VAL A 105 -6.05 -11.07 2.90
N ASP A 106 -6.59 -10.58 1.79
CA ASP A 106 -7.27 -11.40 0.77
C ASP A 106 -6.35 -11.76 -0.41
N ALA A 107 -5.06 -11.44 -0.30
CA ALA A 107 -4.05 -11.65 -1.33
C ALA A 107 -3.51 -13.09 -1.37
N GLU A 108 -3.57 -13.75 -2.53
CA GLU A 108 -2.71 -14.90 -2.81
C GLU A 108 -1.24 -14.52 -2.53
N LYS A 109 -0.58 -15.24 -1.62
CA LYS A 109 0.69 -14.89 -0.95
C LYS A 109 1.94 -14.75 -1.86
N TYR A 110 1.76 -14.71 -3.18
CA TYR A 110 2.81 -14.91 -4.17
C TYR A 110 3.09 -13.70 -5.06
N ASP A 111 2.19 -12.71 -5.13
CA ASP A 111 2.39 -11.49 -5.93
C ASP A 111 2.40 -10.24 -5.06
N ALA A 112 3.41 -9.38 -5.26
CA ALA A 112 3.49 -8.06 -4.63
C ALA A 112 2.29 -7.18 -5.01
N GLN A 113 1.80 -7.31 -6.25
CA GLN A 113 0.66 -6.54 -6.76
C GLN A 113 -0.68 -7.00 -6.19
N GLY A 114 -0.73 -8.20 -5.63
CA GLY A 114 -1.91 -8.71 -4.92
C GLY A 114 -2.05 -8.15 -3.50
N MET A 115 -0.98 -7.57 -2.94
CA MET A 115 -0.94 -7.10 -1.55
C MET A 115 -1.13 -5.59 -1.49
N PHE A 116 -2.26 -5.13 -0.95
CA PHE A 116 -2.50 -3.70 -0.72
C PHE A 116 -2.72 -3.41 0.76
N TYR A 117 -2.47 -2.17 1.15
CA TYR A 117 -2.60 -1.71 2.53
C TYR A 117 -3.86 -0.89 2.67
N ARG A 118 -4.60 -1.09 3.76
CA ARG A 118 -5.90 -0.49 4.01
C ARG A 118 -5.92 0.23 5.35
N LEU A 119 -6.32 1.50 5.33
CA LEU A 119 -6.65 2.28 6.52
C LEU A 119 -8.15 2.54 6.53
N SER A 120 -8.86 1.84 7.42
CA SER A 120 -10.32 1.98 7.53
C SER A 120 -10.72 3.02 8.57
N ASP A 121 -10.06 3.04 9.73
CA ASP A 121 -10.44 3.89 10.86
C ASP A 121 -9.30 4.84 11.23
N TYR A 122 -9.55 6.15 11.20
CA TYR A 122 -8.53 7.15 11.51
C TYR A 122 -9.14 8.51 11.85
N THR A 123 -8.32 9.37 12.47
CA THR A 123 -8.72 10.71 12.89
C THR A 123 -8.06 11.77 12.03
N ILE A 124 -8.82 12.79 11.66
CA ILE A 124 -8.35 13.97 10.96
C ILE A 124 -8.75 15.20 11.76
N ASP A 125 -7.77 16.05 12.06
CA ASP A 125 -8.07 17.33 12.68
C ASP A 125 -8.62 18.32 11.67
N ASN A 126 -9.57 19.13 12.13
CA ASN A 126 -9.97 20.34 11.44
C ASN A 126 -8.85 21.38 11.55
N VAL A 127 -8.12 21.60 10.47
CA VAL A 127 -6.96 22.49 10.42
C VAL A 127 -7.30 23.88 9.88
N ALA A 128 -8.37 24.01 9.09
CA ALA A 128 -8.89 25.27 8.58
C ALA A 128 -10.37 25.17 8.19
N LEU A 129 -11.03 26.32 8.02
CA LEU A 129 -12.44 26.37 7.63
C LEU A 129 -12.73 27.58 6.73
N THR A 130 -13.69 27.41 5.81
CA THR A 130 -14.33 28.52 5.09
C THR A 130 -15.74 28.72 5.65
N THR A 131 -16.64 29.44 4.98
CA THR A 131 -18.03 29.54 5.41
C THR A 131 -18.70 28.15 5.46
N ASN A 132 -18.48 27.32 4.44
CA ASN A 132 -19.26 26.09 4.21
C ASN A 132 -18.44 24.80 4.30
N VAL A 133 -17.11 24.88 4.44
CA VAL A 133 -16.24 23.70 4.38
C VAL A 133 -15.28 23.66 5.56
N TYR A 134 -15.07 22.48 6.13
CA TYR A 134 -13.94 22.16 7.00
C TYR A 134 -12.83 21.47 6.21
N TYR A 135 -11.59 21.80 6.56
CA TYR A 135 -10.40 21.30 5.89
C TYR A 135 -9.54 20.50 6.86
N GLY A 136 -9.05 19.36 6.39
CA GLY A 136 -8.20 18.44 7.12
C GLY A 136 -7.05 17.94 6.25
N THR A 137 -5.96 17.49 6.88
CA THR A 137 -4.85 16.86 6.18
C THR A 137 -4.39 15.57 6.85
N LEU A 138 -4.02 14.60 6.01
CA LEU A 138 -3.37 13.35 6.42
C LEU A 138 -2.18 13.10 5.51
N TYR A 139 -1.08 12.63 6.07
CA TYR A 139 0.10 12.27 5.29
C TYR A 139 0.28 10.76 5.30
N LEU A 140 0.72 10.19 4.18
CA LEU A 140 1.09 8.78 4.08
C LEU A 140 2.59 8.69 3.82
N VAL A 141 3.27 7.81 4.55
CA VAL A 141 4.65 7.40 4.31
C VAL A 141 4.64 5.94 3.87
N VAL A 142 5.09 5.68 2.66
CA VAL A 142 5.13 4.35 2.04
C VAL A 142 6.58 3.92 1.94
N LYS A 143 6.91 2.76 2.51
CA LYS A 143 8.24 2.16 2.46
C LYS A 143 8.23 0.97 1.50
N ASP A 144 9.18 0.91 0.58
CA ASP A 144 9.39 -0.27 -0.27
C ASP A 144 10.43 -1.24 0.30
N PHE A 145 10.57 -2.42 -0.31
CA PHE A 145 11.52 -3.45 0.11
C PHE A 145 12.99 -3.13 -0.21
N GLU A 146 13.27 -2.04 -0.93
CA GLU A 146 14.61 -1.51 -1.18
C GLU A 146 15.01 -0.44 -0.14
N ASN A 147 14.15 -0.18 0.85
CA ASN A 147 14.26 0.89 1.85
C ASN A 147 14.13 2.32 1.28
N ASN A 148 13.48 2.49 0.14
CA ASN A 148 13.07 3.81 -0.31
C ASN A 148 11.78 4.22 0.41
N TYR A 149 11.67 5.52 0.69
CA TYR A 149 10.50 6.13 1.30
C TYR A 149 9.83 7.07 0.31
N PHE A 150 8.51 6.95 0.21
CA PHE A 150 7.67 7.80 -0.61
C PHE A 150 6.62 8.45 0.27
N THR A 151 6.25 9.68 -0.06
CA THR A 151 5.29 10.44 0.72
C THR A 151 4.12 10.91 -0.13
N ASN A 152 2.94 10.99 0.50
CA ASN A 152 1.76 11.62 -0.08
C ASN A 152 1.05 12.47 0.97
N MET A 153 0.43 13.56 0.53
CA MET A 153 -0.47 14.39 1.31
C MET A 153 -1.89 14.22 0.78
N ILE A 154 -2.83 13.96 1.66
CA ILE A 154 -4.27 13.91 1.37
C ILE A 154 -4.94 15.09 2.05
N ILE A 155 -5.61 15.92 1.26
CA ILE A 155 -6.46 17.01 1.72
C ILE A 155 -7.89 16.51 1.75
N TYR A 156 -8.58 16.78 2.86
CA TYR A 156 -10.00 16.54 3.04
C TYR A 156 -10.74 17.87 3.02
N GLU A 157 -11.83 17.93 2.26
CA GLU A 157 -12.82 18.99 2.27
C GLU A 157 -14.15 18.41 2.68
N VAL A 158 -14.62 18.75 3.89
CA VAL A 158 -15.85 18.23 4.46
C VAL A 158 -16.89 19.35 4.47
N ASP A 159 -18.08 19.09 3.93
CA ASP A 159 -19.18 20.04 3.95
C ASP A 159 -19.69 20.24 5.40
N LYS A 160 -19.92 21.49 5.80
CA LYS A 160 -20.35 21.80 7.18
C LYS A 160 -21.84 21.59 7.41
N ASP A 161 -22.65 21.73 6.36
CA ASP A 161 -24.08 21.54 6.43
C ASP A 161 -24.42 20.04 6.39
N ASP A 162 -23.58 19.24 5.72
CA ASP A 162 -23.65 17.78 5.72
C ASP A 162 -22.26 17.12 5.74
N MET A 163 -21.77 16.79 6.95
CA MET A 163 -20.44 16.20 7.13
C MET A 163 -20.27 14.80 6.53
N SER A 164 -21.35 14.15 6.08
CA SER A 164 -21.23 12.91 5.31
C SER A 164 -20.65 13.14 3.90
N ILE A 165 -20.73 14.38 3.41
CA ILE A 165 -20.22 14.78 2.11
C ILE A 165 -18.80 15.31 2.29
N PHE A 166 -17.83 14.55 1.79
CA PHE A 166 -16.46 14.99 1.73
C PHE A 166 -15.83 14.74 0.36
N LYS A 167 -14.81 15.54 0.05
CA LYS A 167 -13.96 15.37 -1.12
C LYS A 167 -12.51 15.25 -0.67
N THR A 168 -11.73 14.52 -1.47
CA THR A 168 -10.31 14.36 -1.21
C THR A 168 -9.48 14.77 -2.41
N ARG A 169 -8.30 15.34 -2.14
CA ARG A 169 -7.25 15.56 -3.13
C ARG A 169 -5.96 14.96 -2.60
N THR A 170 -5.27 14.20 -3.45
CA THR A 170 -4.02 13.53 -3.08
C THR A 170 -2.88 14.12 -3.89
N TYR A 171 -1.79 14.48 -3.21
CA TYR A 171 -0.58 15.03 -3.79
C TYR A 171 0.60 14.14 -3.42
N SER A 172 1.31 13.64 -4.42
CA SER A 172 2.56 12.92 -4.26
C SER A 172 3.74 13.89 -4.03
N GLU A 173 4.91 13.33 -3.73
CA GLU A 173 6.16 14.09 -3.71
C GLU A 173 6.49 14.73 -5.07
N ILE A 174 6.15 14.08 -6.18
CA ILE A 174 6.36 14.64 -7.53
C ILE A 174 5.47 15.87 -7.71
N ASP A 175 4.22 15.81 -7.25
CA ASP A 175 3.31 16.95 -7.29
C ASP A 175 3.80 18.11 -6.41
N LEU A 176 4.41 17.80 -5.26
CA LEU A 176 5.06 18.82 -4.43
C LEU A 176 6.19 19.51 -5.20
N LEU A 177 7.06 18.75 -5.88
CA LEU A 177 8.16 19.31 -6.67
C LEU A 177 7.66 20.14 -7.87
N TYR A 178 6.63 19.66 -8.56
CA TYR A 178 6.08 20.34 -9.74
C TYR A 178 5.34 21.63 -9.35
N ASN A 179 4.39 21.54 -8.42
CA ASN A 179 3.55 22.68 -8.05
C ASN A 179 4.34 23.76 -7.30
N TYR A 180 5.36 23.39 -6.52
CA TYR A 180 6.19 24.38 -5.82
C TYR A 180 7.11 25.16 -6.77
N ASN A 181 7.55 24.54 -7.87
CA ASN A 181 8.52 25.14 -8.78
C ASN A 181 7.89 25.90 -9.96
N GLU A 182 6.70 25.48 -10.44
CA GLU A 182 6.14 26.07 -11.66
C GLU A 182 4.84 26.88 -11.44
N ASP A 183 3.93 26.50 -10.53
CA ASP A 183 2.56 27.06 -10.58
C ASP A 183 1.75 27.07 -9.26
N ILE A 184 2.40 27.31 -8.12
CA ILE A 184 1.73 27.30 -6.81
C ILE A 184 0.51 28.25 -6.71
N ASN A 185 0.48 29.29 -7.55
CA ASN A 185 -0.60 30.28 -7.59
C ASN A 185 -1.89 29.78 -8.26
N VAL A 186 -1.85 28.62 -8.94
CA VAL A 186 -3.02 27.99 -9.58
C VAL A 186 -3.76 27.08 -8.60
N LEU A 187 -3.13 26.73 -7.48
CA LEU A 187 -3.75 25.91 -6.44
C LEU A 187 -4.71 26.74 -5.57
N PRO A 188 -5.75 26.10 -4.99
CA PRO A 188 -6.51 26.70 -3.91
C PRO A 188 -5.58 27.18 -2.79
N GLU A 189 -5.91 28.31 -2.15
CA GLU A 189 -5.07 28.93 -1.12
C GLU A 189 -4.72 27.97 0.03
N PHE A 190 -5.69 27.12 0.43
CA PHE A 190 -5.47 26.11 1.44
C PHE A 190 -4.39 25.10 1.01
N ASP A 191 -4.53 24.53 -0.19
CA ASP A 191 -3.62 23.55 -0.76
C ASP A 191 -2.20 24.10 -0.87
N ALA A 192 -2.04 25.35 -1.32
CA ALA A 192 -0.75 26.04 -1.40
C ALA A 192 -0.07 26.18 -0.02
N ASN A 193 -0.85 26.46 1.03
CA ASN A 193 -0.35 26.53 2.40
C ASN A 193 0.01 25.15 2.95
N GLN A 194 -0.81 24.13 2.68
CA GLN A 194 -0.53 22.77 3.11
C GLN A 194 0.71 22.18 2.41
N MET A 195 0.99 22.55 1.16
CA MET A 195 2.24 22.16 0.48
C MET A 195 3.50 22.66 1.20
N LYS A 196 3.46 23.84 1.85
CA LYS A 196 4.58 24.32 2.67
C LYS A 196 4.76 23.50 3.94
N GLU A 197 3.67 23.09 4.58
CA GLU A 197 3.71 22.16 5.72
C GLU A 197 4.24 20.79 5.28
N TYR A 198 3.81 20.31 4.12
CA TYR A 198 4.26 19.05 3.54
C TYR A 198 5.78 19.05 3.28
N GLN A 199 6.32 20.13 2.73
CA GLN A 199 7.78 20.27 2.56
C GLN A 199 8.53 20.24 3.90
N SER A 200 7.95 20.82 4.95
CA SER A 200 8.53 20.83 6.30
C SER A 200 8.51 19.44 6.92
N LEU A 201 7.41 18.69 6.75
CA LEU A 201 7.33 17.28 7.15
C LEU A 201 8.37 16.44 6.42
N LYS A 202 8.50 16.60 5.10
CA LYS A 202 9.47 15.85 4.30
C LYS A 202 10.90 16.03 4.82
N LYS A 203 11.32 17.27 5.08
CA LYS A 203 12.65 17.54 5.68
C LYS A 203 12.85 16.84 7.02
N LYS A 204 11.83 16.82 7.88
CA LYS A 204 11.90 16.10 9.16
C LYS A 204 12.00 14.58 8.98
N LEU A 205 11.31 14.03 7.99
CA LEU A 205 11.41 12.61 7.68
C LEU A 205 12.81 12.27 7.15
N ASP A 206 13.37 13.10 6.27
CA ASP A 206 14.74 12.94 5.73
C ASP A 206 15.83 13.05 6.83
N GLU A 207 15.55 13.70 7.95
CA GLU A 207 16.46 13.77 9.11
C GLU A 207 16.42 12.50 9.98
N ILE A 208 15.37 11.69 9.88
CA ILE A 208 15.09 10.57 10.78
C ILE A 208 15.23 9.21 10.07
N LEU A 209 14.96 9.14 8.76
CA LEU A 209 14.96 7.94 7.93
C LEU A 209 16.27 7.78 7.16
#